data_AF-A0A2D5SCK6-F1
#
_entry.id   AF-A0A2D5SCK6-F1
#
_cell.length_a   1.000
_cell.length_b   1.000
_cell.length_c   1.000
_cell.angle_alpha   90.00
_cell.angle_beta   90.00
_cell.angle_gamma   90.00
#
_symmetry.space_group_name_H-M   'P 1'
#
loop_
_entity.id
_entity.type
_entity.pdbx_description
1 polymer ?
#
loop_
_entity_poly.entity_id
_entity_poly.type
_entity_poly.pdbx_seq_one_letter_code
_entity_poly.pdbx_strand_id
1 'polypeptide(L)'
;MKHEFSLLTALLLAPLTALDAADRPKPSAHVTQELLNSIHVPPKLITDPFPAYAQKYLPFAMAASMEATKRGRLWTCWAGGQDGPNAYLLASYSDDQGKSWRDPVFVIDPQAHGLKMGTRLGSFWCDPKGRLWLFFHQSVGMFDGSCSNWFVRCDDPDAEKPEWTEPVYLGFGASLNKPIVRRNGEWILPVSLWERWHIDKPFADCYRELDAVRGANVFVSEDEGAHWRYRGGIIFKDSCFNEHSVVEPSARPALDALARHAGSLAELLRR
;
A
#
# COMPACT_ATOMS: atom_id res chain seq x y z
N MET A 1 32.87 -61.52 37.04
CA MET A 1 33.87 -60.52 36.61
C MET A 1 33.12 -59.29 36.15
N LYS A 2 33.52 -58.12 36.64
CA LYS A 2 32.77 -56.87 36.63
C LYS A 2 32.58 -56.30 35.22
N HIS A 3 31.42 -55.69 35.02
CA HIS A 3 31.03 -54.91 33.85
C HIS A 3 31.92 -53.67 33.68
N GLU A 4 32.38 -53.39 32.47
CA GLU A 4 32.76 -52.04 32.06
C GLU A 4 31.89 -51.61 30.87
N PHE A 5 31.07 -50.59 31.10
CA PHE A 5 30.36 -49.84 30.08
C PHE A 5 31.32 -48.84 29.45
N SER A 6 31.63 -49.00 28.16
CA SER A 6 32.29 -47.96 27.38
C SER A 6 31.23 -47.15 26.64
N LEU A 7 31.05 -45.90 27.04
CA LEU A 7 30.19 -44.92 26.37
C LEU A 7 30.87 -44.50 25.07
N LEU A 8 30.35 -44.94 23.92
CA LEU A 8 30.78 -44.42 22.62
C LEU A 8 29.98 -43.14 22.30
N THR A 9 30.57 -41.97 22.52
CA THR A 9 30.03 -40.69 22.06
C THR A 9 30.20 -40.61 20.55
N ALA A 10 29.13 -40.81 19.79
CA ALA A 10 29.13 -40.53 18.35
C ALA A 10 29.06 -39.01 18.13
N LEU A 11 30.20 -38.38 17.83
CA LEU A 11 30.21 -37.04 17.23
C LEU A 11 29.68 -37.16 15.79
N LEU A 12 28.45 -36.71 15.56
CA LEU A 12 27.95 -36.39 14.24
C LEU A 12 28.73 -35.18 13.69
N LEU A 13 29.80 -35.43 12.94
CA LEU A 13 30.35 -34.42 12.03
C LEU A 13 29.32 -34.21 10.92
N ALA A 14 28.54 -33.14 11.03
CA ALA A 14 27.85 -32.60 9.86
C ALA A 14 28.92 -32.24 8.80
N PRO A 15 28.71 -32.56 7.51
CA PRO A 15 29.67 -32.22 6.47
C PRO A 15 29.75 -30.69 6.38
N LEU A 16 30.97 -30.14 6.50
CA LEU A 16 31.26 -28.69 6.38
C LEU A 16 30.71 -28.08 5.07
N THR A 17 30.40 -28.90 4.06
CA THR A 17 29.81 -28.46 2.80
C THR A 17 28.37 -27.98 2.91
N ALA A 18 27.65 -28.30 3.99
CA ALA A 18 26.26 -27.84 4.20
C ALA A 18 26.18 -26.42 4.79
N LEU A 19 27.25 -25.89 5.39
CA LEU A 19 27.29 -24.54 5.95
C LEU A 19 27.55 -23.45 4.89
N ASP A 20 28.21 -23.81 3.77
CA ASP A 20 28.61 -22.87 2.71
C ASP A 20 27.52 -22.56 1.67
N ALA A 21 26.36 -23.22 1.75
CA ALA A 21 25.25 -22.98 0.83
C ALA A 21 24.34 -21.82 1.27
N ALA A 22 24.38 -21.44 2.55
CA ALA A 22 23.51 -20.41 3.12
C ALA A 22 24.03 -18.97 2.92
N ASP A 23 25.33 -18.81 2.60
CA ASP A 23 26.01 -17.50 2.56
C ASP A 23 26.45 -17.06 1.15
N ARG A 24 26.00 -17.75 0.10
CA ARG A 24 26.20 -17.21 -1.26
C ARG A 24 25.30 -15.99 -1.43
N PRO A 25 25.83 -14.79 -1.72
CA PRO A 25 24.98 -13.67 -2.07
C PRO A 25 24.09 -14.10 -3.23
N LYS A 26 22.77 -14.11 -3.00
CA LYS A 26 21.81 -14.28 -4.09
C LYS A 26 22.20 -13.25 -5.16
N PRO A 27 22.32 -13.65 -6.44
CA PRO A 27 22.64 -12.70 -7.50
C PRO A 27 21.67 -11.53 -7.38
N SER A 28 22.19 -10.31 -7.16
CA SER A 28 21.36 -9.12 -7.15
C SER A 28 20.65 -9.10 -8.49
N ALA A 29 19.32 -9.15 -8.49
CA ALA A 29 18.55 -8.95 -9.71
C ALA A 29 19.08 -7.66 -10.36
N HIS A 30 19.61 -7.77 -11.57
CA HIS A 30 20.11 -6.60 -12.28
C HIS A 30 18.91 -5.68 -12.50
N VAL A 31 18.92 -4.50 -11.87
CA VAL A 31 17.85 -3.52 -12.05
C VAL A 31 17.96 -3.00 -13.48
N THR A 32 16.98 -3.33 -14.31
CA THR A 32 16.89 -2.87 -15.69
C THR A 32 15.86 -1.75 -15.80
N GLN A 33 15.99 -0.89 -16.82
CA GLN A 33 14.98 0.13 -17.07
C GLN A 33 13.61 -0.50 -17.40
N GLU A 34 13.59 -1.66 -18.05
CA GLU A 34 12.36 -2.42 -18.29
C GLU A 34 11.66 -2.81 -16.99
N LEU A 35 12.42 -3.30 -16.00
CA LEU A 35 11.87 -3.62 -14.68
C LEU A 35 11.34 -2.37 -13.98
N LEU A 36 12.08 -1.25 -14.03
CA LEU A 36 11.62 0.01 -13.45
C LEU A 36 10.36 0.53 -14.14
N ASN A 37 10.29 0.47 -15.46
CA ASN A 37 9.11 0.89 -16.23
C ASN A 37 7.88 0.01 -15.99
N SER A 38 8.06 -1.20 -15.47
CA SER A 38 6.95 -2.13 -15.27
C SER A 38 5.90 -1.62 -14.26
N ILE A 39 6.28 -0.76 -13.31
CA ILE A 39 5.32 -0.16 -12.34
C ILE A 39 4.33 0.79 -13.01
N HIS A 40 4.58 1.21 -14.25
CA HIS A 40 3.67 2.06 -15.02
C HIS A 40 2.69 1.26 -15.89
N VAL A 41 2.78 -0.09 -15.90
CA VAL A 41 1.77 -0.92 -16.55
C VAL A 41 0.46 -0.76 -15.77
N PRO A 42 -0.65 -0.35 -16.42
CA PRO A 42 -1.93 -0.20 -15.73
C PRO A 42 -2.31 -1.48 -14.97
N PRO A 43 -2.58 -1.39 -13.66
CA PRO A 43 -3.10 -2.49 -12.88
C PRO A 43 -4.39 -3.04 -13.47
N LYS A 44 -4.78 -4.25 -13.06
CA LYS A 44 -6.06 -4.85 -13.46
C LYS A 44 -6.81 -5.33 -12.23
N LEU A 45 -8.12 -5.10 -12.25
CA LEU A 45 -9.04 -5.68 -11.29
C LEU A 45 -9.48 -7.04 -11.84
N ILE A 46 -9.07 -8.10 -11.18
CA ILE A 46 -9.56 -9.45 -11.46
C ILE A 46 -10.84 -9.63 -10.64
N THR A 47 -12.00 -9.48 -11.30
CA THR A 47 -13.33 -9.67 -10.69
C THR A 47 -13.62 -11.15 -10.46
N ASP A 48 -14.40 -11.46 -9.45
CA ASP A 48 -14.76 -12.83 -9.05
C ASP A 48 -13.54 -13.77 -8.89
N PRO A 49 -12.55 -13.42 -8.05
CA PRO A 49 -11.26 -14.12 -7.95
C PRO A 49 -11.34 -15.55 -7.35
N PHE A 50 -12.53 -16.00 -6.98
CA PHE A 50 -12.75 -17.33 -6.40
C PHE A 50 -13.11 -18.34 -7.49
N PRO A 51 -12.62 -19.60 -7.38
CA PRO A 51 -11.88 -20.17 -6.24
C PRO A 51 -10.36 -19.97 -6.31
N ALA A 52 -9.82 -19.36 -7.37
CA ALA A 52 -8.38 -19.35 -7.68
C ALA A 52 -7.48 -18.88 -6.54
N TYR A 53 -7.98 -17.98 -5.71
CA TYR A 53 -7.22 -17.45 -4.58
C TYR A 53 -7.73 -17.95 -3.21
N ALA A 54 -8.84 -18.71 -3.13
CA ALA A 54 -9.49 -19.14 -1.88
C ALA A 54 -8.52 -19.73 -0.84
N GLN A 55 -7.59 -20.58 -1.29
CA GLN A 55 -6.61 -21.26 -0.44
C GLN A 55 -5.40 -20.37 -0.07
N LYS A 56 -5.13 -19.32 -0.85
CA LYS A 56 -4.01 -18.39 -0.64
C LYS A 56 -4.33 -17.28 0.38
N TYR A 57 -5.60 -17.11 0.75
CA TYR A 57 -6.05 -16.00 1.61
C TYR A 57 -5.91 -16.23 3.11
N LEU A 58 -5.93 -17.49 3.57
CA LEU A 58 -6.00 -17.80 5.00
C LEU A 58 -4.71 -17.53 5.81
N PRO A 59 -3.47 -17.59 5.27
CA PRO A 59 -2.29 -17.46 6.13
C PRO A 59 -1.90 -16.01 6.44
N PHE A 60 -2.47 -15.01 5.76
CA PHE A 60 -2.03 -13.62 5.92
C PHE A 60 -3.06 -12.56 5.49
N ALA A 61 -3.28 -11.58 6.36
CA ALA A 61 -3.98 -10.33 6.04
C ALA A 61 -3.27 -9.16 6.74
N MET A 62 -2.95 -8.11 5.99
CA MET A 62 -2.36 -6.88 6.54
C MET A 62 -2.95 -5.65 5.87
N ALA A 63 -3.03 -4.57 6.66
CA ALA A 63 -3.54 -3.27 6.27
C ALA A 63 -4.98 -3.34 5.75
N ALA A 64 -5.92 -3.29 6.68
CA ALA A 64 -7.33 -3.16 6.37
C ALA A 64 -7.71 -1.68 6.29
N SER A 65 -8.17 -1.20 5.13
CA SER A 65 -8.97 0.01 5.06
C SER A 65 -10.44 -0.37 5.05
N MET A 66 -11.27 0.38 5.77
CA MET A 66 -12.72 0.23 5.74
C MET A 66 -13.41 1.55 5.43
N GLU A 67 -14.50 1.49 4.68
CA GLU A 67 -15.35 2.64 4.40
C GLU A 67 -16.83 2.26 4.39
N ALA A 68 -17.67 3.16 4.92
CA ALA A 68 -19.11 2.99 4.88
C ALA A 68 -19.71 3.85 3.77
N THR A 69 -20.53 3.26 2.91
CA THR A 69 -21.30 3.99 1.91
C THR A 69 -22.47 4.74 2.56
N LYS A 70 -23.10 5.64 1.81
CA LYS A 70 -24.29 6.38 2.28
C LYS A 70 -25.46 5.47 2.65
N ARG A 71 -25.60 4.31 2.00
CA ARG A 71 -26.67 3.34 2.29
C ARG A 71 -26.28 2.26 3.31
N GLY A 72 -25.07 2.36 3.87
CA GLY A 72 -24.63 1.54 5.01
C GLY A 72 -23.90 0.25 4.64
N ARG A 73 -23.59 0.01 3.36
CA ARG A 73 -22.67 -1.06 2.95
C ARG A 73 -21.28 -0.73 3.47
N LEU A 74 -20.59 -1.72 4.04
CA LEU A 74 -19.21 -1.60 4.47
C LEU A 74 -18.31 -2.20 3.41
N TRP A 75 -17.33 -1.44 2.92
CA TRP A 75 -16.26 -1.94 2.07
C TRP A 75 -14.99 -2.13 2.87
N THR A 76 -14.23 -3.18 2.56
CA THR A 76 -12.91 -3.42 3.15
C THR A 76 -11.93 -3.93 2.12
N CYS A 77 -10.66 -3.53 2.24
CA CYS A 77 -9.58 -4.09 1.43
C CYS A 77 -8.38 -4.45 2.30
N TRP A 78 -7.62 -5.46 1.91
CA TRP A 78 -6.41 -5.88 2.61
C TRP A 78 -5.38 -6.49 1.67
N ALA A 79 -4.10 -6.39 2.07
CA ALA A 79 -3.03 -7.12 1.41
C ALA A 79 -3.08 -8.59 1.82
N GLY A 80 -3.07 -9.48 0.82
CA GLY A 80 -3.04 -10.92 0.97
C GLY A 80 -1.68 -11.52 0.60
N GLY A 81 -1.46 -12.77 1.02
CA GLY A 81 -0.28 -13.56 0.69
C GLY A 81 0.91 -13.28 1.61
N GLN A 82 1.34 -12.03 1.73
CA GLN A 82 2.50 -11.62 2.54
C GLN A 82 2.57 -10.10 2.75
N ASP A 83 3.34 -9.67 3.75
CA ASP A 83 3.90 -8.32 3.81
C ASP A 83 5.19 -8.30 2.98
N GLY A 84 5.07 -8.09 1.67
CA GLY A 84 6.28 -8.19 0.86
C GLY A 84 6.15 -7.88 -0.63
N PRO A 85 7.19 -8.19 -1.43
CA PRO A 85 7.25 -7.88 -2.85
C PRO A 85 6.20 -8.57 -3.72
N ASN A 86 5.54 -9.61 -3.21
CA ASN A 86 4.58 -10.44 -3.93
C ASN A 86 3.15 -10.29 -3.38
N ALA A 87 2.89 -9.26 -2.58
CA ALA A 87 1.56 -8.98 -2.05
C ALA A 87 0.57 -8.65 -3.19
N TYR A 88 -0.70 -8.92 -2.93
CA TYR A 88 -1.82 -8.53 -3.79
C TYR A 88 -2.93 -7.93 -2.93
N LEU A 89 -3.73 -7.04 -3.50
CA LEU A 89 -4.78 -6.34 -2.76
C LEU A 89 -6.14 -6.97 -3.05
N LEU A 90 -6.90 -7.27 -2.00
CA LEU A 90 -8.25 -7.81 -2.08
C LEU A 90 -9.26 -6.79 -1.64
N ALA A 91 -10.48 -6.90 -2.16
CA ALA A 91 -11.62 -6.12 -1.66
C ALA A 91 -12.83 -7.02 -1.43
N SER A 92 -13.56 -6.75 -0.36
CA SER A 92 -14.86 -7.35 -0.03
C SER A 92 -15.80 -6.28 0.51
N TYR A 93 -17.08 -6.62 0.60
CA TYR A 93 -18.06 -5.78 1.27
C TYR A 93 -19.02 -6.60 2.15
N SER A 94 -19.71 -5.90 3.03
CA SER A 94 -20.76 -6.39 3.91
C SER A 94 -22.01 -5.51 3.78
N ASP A 95 -23.17 -6.15 3.64
CA ASP A 95 -24.49 -5.51 3.59
C ASP A 95 -25.25 -5.59 4.92
N ASP A 96 -24.68 -6.24 5.93
CA ASP A 96 -25.35 -6.53 7.21
C ASP A 96 -24.58 -5.98 8.42
N GLN A 97 -23.92 -4.84 8.22
CA GLN A 97 -23.15 -4.12 9.23
C GLN A 97 -21.96 -4.94 9.77
N GLY A 98 -21.32 -5.73 8.89
CA GLY A 98 -20.13 -6.51 9.21
C GLY A 98 -20.39 -7.85 9.88
N LYS A 99 -21.66 -8.31 9.96
CA LYS A 99 -21.99 -9.64 10.53
C LYS A 99 -21.56 -10.77 9.59
N SER A 100 -21.65 -10.54 8.29
CA SER A 100 -21.12 -11.40 7.25
C SER A 100 -20.45 -10.56 6.16
N TRP A 101 -19.54 -11.20 5.43
CA TRP A 101 -18.78 -10.58 4.35
C TRP A 101 -18.92 -11.45 3.12
N ARG A 102 -18.97 -10.80 1.95
CA ARG A 102 -18.82 -11.50 0.68
C ARG A 102 -17.43 -12.12 0.61
N ASP A 103 -17.28 -13.21 -0.13
CA ASP A 103 -15.97 -13.56 -0.65
C ASP A 103 -15.40 -12.35 -1.42
N PRO A 104 -14.08 -12.11 -1.40
CA PRO A 104 -13.46 -11.03 -2.15
C PRO A 104 -14.02 -10.90 -3.56
N VAL A 105 -14.50 -9.71 -3.88
CA VAL A 105 -15.22 -9.41 -5.14
C VAL A 105 -14.27 -9.00 -6.26
N PHE A 106 -13.08 -8.53 -5.91
CA PHE A 106 -11.96 -8.40 -6.84
C PHE A 106 -10.62 -8.53 -6.12
N VAL A 107 -9.57 -8.80 -6.92
CA VAL A 107 -8.16 -8.75 -6.50
C VAL A 107 -7.34 -7.94 -7.50
N ILE A 108 -6.32 -7.23 -7.01
CA ILE A 108 -5.33 -6.53 -7.81
C ILE A 108 -3.98 -7.22 -7.60
N ASP A 109 -3.64 -8.14 -8.50
CA ASP A 109 -2.44 -8.98 -8.44
C ASP A 109 -1.58 -8.80 -9.69
N PRO A 110 -0.44 -8.09 -9.59
CA PRO A 110 0.48 -7.91 -10.72
C PRO A 110 1.07 -9.23 -11.23
N GLN A 111 1.28 -10.21 -10.35
CA GLN A 111 1.89 -11.49 -10.72
C GLN A 111 0.97 -12.35 -11.58
N ALA A 112 -0.35 -12.23 -11.41
CA ALA A 112 -1.33 -12.85 -12.29
C ALA A 112 -1.21 -12.35 -13.75
N HIS A 113 -0.48 -11.25 -13.96
CA HIS A 113 -0.20 -10.66 -15.27
C HIS A 113 1.29 -10.70 -15.63
N GLY A 114 2.08 -11.52 -14.95
CA GLY A 114 3.51 -11.72 -15.23
C GLY A 114 4.43 -10.60 -14.76
N LEU A 115 3.93 -9.65 -13.96
CA LEU A 115 4.73 -8.55 -13.42
C LEU A 115 5.42 -8.98 -12.12
N LYS A 116 6.69 -8.59 -11.97
CA LYS A 116 7.52 -8.91 -10.80
C LYS A 116 7.42 -7.82 -9.73
N MET A 117 6.22 -7.56 -9.26
CA MET A 117 5.91 -6.53 -8.27
C MET A 117 4.70 -6.94 -7.43
N GLY A 118 4.43 -6.19 -6.38
CA GLY A 118 3.28 -6.40 -5.51
C GLY A 118 2.37 -5.18 -5.47
N THR A 119 1.07 -5.42 -5.29
CA THR A 119 0.13 -4.38 -4.86
C THR A 119 0.06 -4.41 -3.36
N ARG A 120 0.35 -3.29 -2.71
CA ARG A 120 0.36 -3.17 -1.25
C ARG A 120 -0.50 -1.99 -0.84
N LEU A 121 -1.11 -2.15 0.34
CA LEU A 121 -1.83 -1.11 1.10
C LEU A 121 -2.94 -0.43 0.27
N GLY A 122 -4.17 -0.50 0.75
CA GLY A 122 -5.32 0.12 0.09
C GLY A 122 -5.99 1.13 0.99
N SER A 123 -6.50 2.22 0.42
CA SER A 123 -7.30 3.21 1.14
C SER A 123 -8.63 3.42 0.43
N PHE A 124 -9.70 2.89 1.03
CA PHE A 124 -11.06 3.17 0.62
C PHE A 124 -11.51 4.53 1.14
N TRP A 125 -12.20 5.29 0.30
CA TRP A 125 -12.74 6.59 0.67
C TRP A 125 -14.03 6.90 -0.09
N CYS A 126 -15.08 7.27 0.63
CA CYS A 126 -16.31 7.79 0.03
C CYS A 126 -16.21 9.30 -0.12
N ASP A 127 -16.34 9.77 -1.35
CA ASP A 127 -16.34 11.21 -1.61
C ASP A 127 -17.70 11.86 -1.26
N PRO A 128 -17.80 13.20 -1.24
CA PRO A 128 -19.06 13.88 -0.92
C PRO A 128 -20.23 13.54 -1.85
N LYS A 129 -19.94 13.13 -3.09
CA LYS A 129 -20.96 12.72 -4.08
C LYS A 129 -21.47 11.31 -3.79
N GLY A 130 -20.77 10.54 -2.97
CA GLY A 130 -21.11 9.16 -2.60
C GLY A 130 -20.44 8.12 -3.48
N ARG A 131 -19.47 8.53 -4.31
CA ARG A 131 -18.64 7.60 -5.09
C ARG A 131 -17.59 7.02 -4.17
N LEU A 132 -17.30 5.73 -4.31
CA LEU A 132 -16.27 5.04 -3.54
C LEU A 132 -14.98 4.98 -4.35
N TRP A 133 -13.88 5.39 -3.74
CA TRP A 133 -12.54 5.36 -4.31
C TRP A 133 -11.72 4.32 -3.59
N LEU A 134 -10.88 3.58 -4.32
CA LEU A 134 -9.79 2.78 -3.77
C LEU A 134 -8.47 3.34 -4.29
N PHE A 135 -7.69 3.94 -3.41
CA PHE A 135 -6.31 4.30 -3.68
C PHE A 135 -5.40 3.13 -3.30
N PHE A 136 -4.37 2.86 -4.11
CA PHE A 136 -3.43 1.78 -3.87
C PHE A 136 -2.12 2.04 -4.61
N HIS A 137 -1.06 1.33 -4.22
CA HIS A 137 0.22 1.44 -4.91
C HIS A 137 0.81 0.08 -5.27
N GLN A 138 1.71 0.11 -6.25
CA GLN A 138 2.52 -1.03 -6.67
C GLN A 138 3.99 -0.65 -6.67
N SER A 139 4.84 -1.63 -6.38
CA SER A 139 6.29 -1.43 -6.47
C SER A 139 7.03 -2.76 -6.61
N VAL A 140 8.14 -2.70 -7.34
CA VAL A 140 9.10 -3.81 -7.45
C VAL A 140 9.86 -3.94 -6.13
N GLY A 141 9.97 -5.16 -5.61
CA GLY A 141 10.61 -5.35 -4.30
C GLY A 141 9.75 -4.79 -3.16
N MET A 142 10.36 -4.50 -2.00
CA MET A 142 9.68 -3.79 -0.90
C MET A 142 9.42 -2.32 -1.23
N PHE A 143 10.39 -1.69 -1.88
CA PHE A 143 10.30 -0.33 -2.35
C PHE A 143 11.38 -0.12 -3.42
N ASP A 144 10.97 0.27 -4.62
CA ASP A 144 11.88 0.55 -5.74
C ASP A 144 12.42 1.99 -5.76
N GLY A 145 12.00 2.81 -4.79
CA GLY A 145 12.38 4.22 -4.69
C GLY A 145 11.34 5.21 -5.22
N SER A 146 10.31 4.74 -5.93
CA SER A 146 9.19 5.55 -6.43
C SER A 146 7.83 5.02 -5.96
N CYS A 147 7.56 3.73 -6.15
CA CYS A 147 6.21 3.17 -6.34
C CYS A 147 5.45 3.81 -7.52
N SER A 148 4.36 3.16 -7.91
CA SER A 148 3.30 3.73 -8.74
C SER A 148 2.01 3.79 -7.92
N ASN A 149 1.44 4.97 -7.77
CA ASN A 149 0.20 5.21 -7.04
C ASN A 149 -0.96 5.31 -8.02
N TRP A 150 -2.07 4.65 -7.69
CA TRP A 150 -3.22 4.48 -8.58
C TRP A 150 -4.51 4.66 -7.80
N PHE A 151 -5.60 4.91 -8.53
CA PHE A 151 -6.93 4.76 -7.97
C PHE A 151 -7.88 4.07 -8.95
N VAL A 152 -8.92 3.44 -8.39
CA VAL A 152 -10.15 3.08 -9.09
C VAL A 152 -11.34 3.70 -8.36
N ARG A 153 -12.43 3.94 -9.09
CA ARG A 153 -13.65 4.52 -8.54
C ARG A 153 -14.88 3.71 -8.90
N CYS A 154 -15.80 3.58 -7.97
CA CYS A 154 -17.14 3.03 -8.15
C CYS A 154 -18.16 4.13 -7.91
N ASP A 155 -18.95 4.47 -8.94
CA ASP A 155 -19.91 5.58 -8.87
C ASP A 155 -21.21 5.19 -8.16
N ASP A 156 -21.54 3.88 -8.12
CA ASP A 156 -22.64 3.30 -7.34
C ASP A 156 -22.15 2.10 -6.49
N PRO A 157 -21.48 2.34 -5.35
CA PRO A 157 -20.90 1.29 -4.53
C PRO A 157 -21.94 0.41 -3.81
N ASP A 158 -23.21 0.83 -3.80
CA ASP A 158 -24.34 0.13 -3.20
C ASP A 158 -25.16 -0.68 -4.23
N ALA A 159 -24.74 -0.69 -5.50
CA ALA A 159 -25.35 -1.54 -6.53
C ALA A 159 -25.22 -3.02 -6.18
N GLU A 160 -26.15 -3.85 -6.67
CA GLU A 160 -26.03 -5.32 -6.54
C GLU A 160 -24.71 -5.83 -7.14
N LYS A 161 -24.30 -5.22 -8.26
CA LYS A 161 -23.03 -5.46 -8.96
C LYS A 161 -22.29 -4.13 -9.12
N PRO A 162 -21.44 -3.73 -8.15
CA PRO A 162 -20.67 -2.51 -8.23
C PRO A 162 -19.68 -2.53 -9.39
N GLU A 163 -19.72 -1.51 -10.23
CA GLU A 163 -18.80 -1.35 -11.37
C GLU A 163 -17.68 -0.38 -11.03
N TRP A 164 -16.45 -0.72 -11.43
CA TRP A 164 -15.26 0.07 -11.16
C TRP A 164 -14.70 0.65 -12.45
N THR A 165 -14.15 1.86 -12.38
CA THR A 165 -13.36 2.43 -13.48
C THR A 165 -12.09 1.60 -13.72
N GLU A 166 -11.51 1.75 -14.91
CA GLU A 166 -10.11 1.37 -15.11
C GLU A 166 -9.20 2.13 -14.12
N PRO A 167 -8.07 1.53 -13.68
CA PRO A 167 -7.11 2.21 -12.84
C PRO A 167 -6.52 3.46 -13.48
N VAL A 168 -6.53 4.56 -12.74
CA VAL A 168 -5.96 5.85 -13.15
C VAL A 168 -4.67 6.09 -12.39
N TYR A 169 -3.61 6.42 -13.13
CA TYR A 169 -2.30 6.74 -12.54
C TYR A 169 -2.38 8.09 -11.81
N LEU A 170 -2.01 8.10 -10.53
CA LEU A 170 -1.99 9.29 -9.70
C LEU A 170 -0.60 9.92 -9.62
N GLY A 171 0.46 9.12 -9.62
CA GLY A 171 1.84 9.59 -9.49
C GLY A 171 2.73 8.64 -8.71
N PHE A 172 3.74 9.21 -8.05
CA PHE A 172 4.66 8.48 -7.17
C PHE A 172 4.05 8.23 -5.79
N GLY A 173 4.74 7.41 -4.99
CA GLY A 173 4.46 7.21 -3.58
C GLY A 173 3.26 6.29 -3.31
N ALA A 174 2.73 6.38 -2.10
CA ALA A 174 1.66 5.55 -1.60
C ALA A 174 0.57 6.38 -0.89
N SER A 175 -0.67 6.20 -1.30
CA SER A 175 -1.86 6.78 -0.66
C SER A 175 -2.48 5.82 0.33
N LEU A 176 -2.03 5.91 1.57
CA LEU A 176 -2.33 4.97 2.65
C LEU A 176 -3.57 5.38 3.44
N ASN A 177 -3.74 6.68 3.61
CA ASN A 177 -4.81 7.27 4.41
C ASN A 177 -5.79 8.04 3.54
N LYS A 178 -6.99 8.25 4.09
CA LYS A 178 -8.12 8.83 3.38
C LYS A 178 -7.86 10.30 3.00
N PRO A 179 -8.31 10.72 1.81
CA PRO A 179 -8.44 12.13 1.49
C PRO A 179 -9.38 12.88 2.44
N ILE A 180 -9.25 14.20 2.44
CA ILE A 180 -10.24 15.12 3.00
C ILE A 180 -10.74 16.09 1.93
N VAL A 181 -11.95 16.61 2.11
CA VAL A 181 -12.45 17.77 1.36
C VAL A 181 -12.47 18.96 2.30
N ARG A 182 -11.72 20.00 1.94
CA ARG A 182 -11.67 21.25 2.70
C ARG A 182 -12.95 22.04 2.53
N ARG A 183 -13.18 22.99 3.44
CA ARG A 183 -14.30 23.95 3.37
C ARG A 183 -14.38 24.74 2.06
N ASN A 184 -13.24 25.01 1.41
CA ASN A 184 -13.18 25.71 0.13
C ASN A 184 -13.48 24.80 -1.08
N GLY A 185 -13.77 23.52 -0.86
CA GLY A 185 -14.07 22.53 -1.90
C GLY A 185 -12.85 21.78 -2.44
N GLU A 186 -11.63 22.17 -2.05
CA GLU A 186 -10.40 21.51 -2.47
C GLU A 186 -10.23 20.14 -1.78
N TRP A 187 -9.81 19.15 -2.55
CA TRP A 187 -9.55 17.81 -2.05
C TRP A 187 -8.06 17.66 -1.76
N ILE A 188 -7.72 17.07 -0.62
CA ILE A 188 -6.34 16.80 -0.22
C ILE A 188 -6.17 15.30 0.01
N LEU A 189 -5.21 14.70 -0.68
CA LEU A 189 -4.81 13.32 -0.53
C LEU A 189 -3.40 13.26 0.09
N PRO A 190 -3.22 12.62 1.27
CA PRO A 190 -1.88 12.30 1.76
C PRO A 190 -1.20 11.28 0.85
N VAL A 191 0.06 11.56 0.49
CA VAL A 191 0.91 10.66 -0.30
C VAL A 191 2.27 10.52 0.41
N SER A 192 2.57 9.31 0.85
CA SER A 192 3.86 8.93 1.41
C SER A 192 4.86 8.69 0.28
N LEU A 193 6.03 9.33 0.33
CA LEU A 193 7.18 8.90 -0.46
C LEU A 193 8.38 8.75 0.47
N TRP A 194 8.80 7.52 0.73
CA TRP A 194 9.92 7.25 1.62
C TRP A 194 11.19 7.97 1.18
N GLU A 195 11.92 8.44 2.18
CA GLU A 195 13.19 9.13 2.04
C GLU A 195 14.30 8.20 1.53
N ARG A 196 15.39 8.77 1.03
CA ARG A 196 16.47 8.01 0.38
C ARG A 196 17.07 6.93 1.27
N TRP A 197 17.15 7.16 2.58
CA TRP A 197 17.71 6.21 3.54
C TRP A 197 16.80 4.98 3.81
N HIS A 198 15.57 4.98 3.28
CA HIS A 198 14.66 3.82 3.31
C HIS A 198 14.71 2.99 2.01
N ILE A 199 15.58 3.35 1.05
CA ILE A 199 15.70 2.63 -0.21
C ILE A 199 16.88 1.68 -0.15
N ASP A 200 16.58 0.39 -0.01
CA ASP A 200 17.61 -0.64 0.03
C ASP A 200 18.12 -1.02 -1.37
N LYS A 201 19.29 -1.67 -1.39
CA LYS A 201 19.79 -2.32 -2.60
C LYS A 201 18.78 -3.40 -3.07
N PRO A 202 18.58 -3.56 -4.38
CA PRO A 202 19.37 -2.97 -5.46
C PRO A 202 18.85 -1.61 -5.97
N PHE A 203 17.83 -1.02 -5.35
CA PHE A 203 17.17 0.21 -5.82
C PHE A 203 17.73 1.51 -5.23
N ALA A 204 18.71 1.42 -4.33
CA ALA A 204 19.27 2.56 -3.57
C ALA A 204 19.64 3.78 -4.42
N ASP A 205 20.01 3.59 -5.70
CA ASP A 205 20.40 4.65 -6.63
C ASP A 205 19.32 5.00 -7.69
N CYS A 206 18.16 4.34 -7.68
CA CYS A 206 17.06 4.59 -8.60
C CYS A 206 16.25 5.84 -8.22
N TYR A 207 15.54 6.42 -9.19
CA TYR A 207 14.60 7.54 -9.02
C TYR A 207 15.18 8.73 -8.22
N ARG A 208 16.36 9.22 -8.64
CA ARG A 208 17.04 10.35 -7.99
C ARG A 208 16.31 11.67 -8.22
N GLU A 209 15.61 11.78 -9.34
CA GLU A 209 14.72 12.90 -9.67
C GLU A 209 13.61 13.12 -8.63
N LEU A 210 13.24 12.08 -7.86
CA LEU A 210 12.25 12.20 -6.79
C LEU A 210 12.84 12.66 -5.45
N ASP A 211 14.16 12.79 -5.31
CA ASP A 211 14.81 13.16 -4.04
C ASP A 211 14.31 14.51 -3.48
N ALA A 212 13.93 15.43 -4.36
CA ALA A 212 13.40 16.75 -3.98
C ALA A 212 11.97 16.71 -3.39
N VAL A 213 11.24 15.62 -3.59
CA VAL A 213 9.83 15.48 -3.20
C VAL A 213 9.58 14.29 -2.26
N ARG A 214 10.63 13.77 -1.62
CA ARG A 214 10.49 12.73 -0.59
C ARG A 214 9.91 13.31 0.71
N GLY A 215 9.17 12.47 1.43
CA GLY A 215 8.57 12.79 2.72
C GLY A 215 7.08 12.51 2.79
N ALA A 216 6.45 13.08 3.81
CA ALA A 216 5.01 13.16 3.99
C ALA A 216 4.46 14.26 3.07
N ASN A 217 3.99 13.88 1.88
CA ASN A 217 3.47 14.79 0.87
C ASN A 217 1.96 14.91 0.87
N VAL A 218 1.44 15.94 0.22
CA VAL A 218 0.03 16.03 -0.14
C VAL A 218 -0.14 16.34 -1.63
N PHE A 219 -1.13 15.69 -2.21
CA PHE A 219 -1.64 15.95 -3.54
C PHE A 219 -3.00 16.62 -3.40
N VAL A 220 -3.35 17.46 -4.35
CA VAL A 220 -4.60 18.22 -4.33
C VAL A 220 -5.37 18.10 -5.63
N SER A 221 -6.69 18.14 -5.51
CA SER A 221 -7.61 18.22 -6.63
C SER A 221 -8.61 19.35 -6.40
N GLU A 222 -8.85 20.13 -7.46
CA GLU A 222 -9.81 21.24 -7.48
C GLU A 222 -11.05 20.89 -8.35
N ASP A 223 -11.10 19.66 -8.86
CA ASP A 223 -12.07 19.18 -9.85
C ASP A 223 -12.66 17.82 -9.46
N GLU A 224 -12.95 17.66 -8.16
CA GLU A 224 -13.62 16.48 -7.61
C GLU A 224 -12.91 15.15 -7.89
N GLY A 225 -11.58 15.18 -7.85
CA GLY A 225 -10.70 14.04 -8.01
C GLY A 225 -10.41 13.64 -9.45
N ALA A 226 -10.83 14.45 -10.45
CA ALA A 226 -10.54 14.16 -11.85
C ALA A 226 -9.03 14.30 -12.15
N HIS A 227 -8.38 15.31 -11.58
CA HIS A 227 -6.93 15.49 -11.66
C HIS A 227 -6.32 15.77 -10.29
N TRP A 228 -5.15 15.18 -10.04
CA TRP A 228 -4.39 15.36 -8.82
C TRP A 228 -3.03 15.99 -9.14
N ARG A 229 -2.63 17.02 -8.38
CA ARG A 229 -1.32 17.65 -8.51
C ARG A 229 -0.57 17.63 -7.19
N TYR A 230 0.73 17.42 -7.25
CA TYR A 230 1.62 17.62 -6.11
C TYR A 230 1.52 19.06 -5.60
N ARG A 231 1.36 19.24 -4.27
CA ARG A 231 1.42 20.57 -3.64
C ARG A 231 2.72 20.79 -2.88
N GLY A 232 3.19 19.77 -2.18
CA GLY A 232 4.32 19.89 -1.28
C GLY A 232 4.35 18.75 -0.27
N GLY A 233 5.40 18.72 0.53
CA GLY A 233 5.50 17.79 1.64
C GLY A 233 6.56 18.20 2.64
N ILE A 234 6.70 17.38 3.67
CA ILE A 234 7.72 17.55 4.68
C ILE A 234 8.42 16.24 4.99
N ILE A 235 9.73 16.35 5.23
CA ILE A 235 10.54 15.26 5.78
C ILE A 235 10.52 15.34 7.30
N PHE A 236 10.08 14.24 7.93
CA PHE A 236 10.22 14.04 9.37
C PHE A 236 11.51 13.25 9.61
N LYS A 237 12.60 13.95 9.95
CA LYS A 237 13.96 13.37 10.02
C LYS A 237 14.08 12.14 10.92
N ASP A 238 13.29 12.07 11.97
CA ASP A 238 13.30 10.97 12.95
C ASP A 238 12.22 9.91 12.67
N SER A 239 11.51 10.03 11.54
CA SER A 239 10.45 9.09 11.19
C SER A 239 11.01 7.81 10.59
N CYS A 240 10.49 6.65 11.06
CA CYS A 240 10.73 5.37 10.41
C CYS A 240 9.77 5.10 9.24
N PHE A 241 8.59 5.73 9.25
CA PHE A 241 7.54 5.57 8.25
C PHE A 241 6.72 6.86 8.14
N ASN A 242 6.52 7.39 6.93
CA ASN A 242 5.73 8.60 6.72
C ASN A 242 4.31 8.28 6.20
N GLU A 243 3.54 7.55 7.00
CA GLU A 243 2.13 7.15 6.75
C GLU A 243 1.13 8.16 7.35
N HIS A 244 1.25 9.42 6.98
CA HIS A 244 0.49 10.50 7.62
C HIS A 244 -0.97 10.56 7.18
N SER A 245 -1.80 11.11 8.06
CA SER A 245 -3.17 11.55 7.75
C SER A 245 -3.25 13.07 7.74
N VAL A 246 -4.18 13.62 6.97
CA VAL A 246 -4.47 15.07 6.94
C VAL A 246 -5.83 15.31 7.58
N VAL A 247 -5.93 16.36 8.39
CA VAL A 247 -7.19 16.84 8.96
C VAL A 247 -7.29 18.34 8.77
N GLU A 248 -8.48 18.84 8.45
CA GLU A 248 -8.79 20.27 8.54
C GLU A 248 -9.38 20.55 9.93
N PRO A 249 -8.68 21.27 10.81
CA PRO A 249 -9.18 21.56 12.15
C PRO A 249 -10.50 22.32 12.09
N SER A 250 -11.48 21.90 12.88
CA SER A 250 -12.66 22.72 13.12
C SER A 250 -12.25 23.95 13.95
N ALA A 251 -12.95 25.08 13.78
CA ALA A 251 -12.74 26.28 14.61
C ALA A 251 -13.11 26.09 16.10
N ARG A 252 -13.45 24.86 16.56
CA ARG A 252 -13.71 24.57 17.97
C ARG A 252 -12.45 24.00 18.64
N PRO A 253 -12.13 24.39 19.89
CA PRO A 253 -10.80 24.20 20.50
C PRO A 253 -10.50 22.77 21.00
N ALA A 254 -11.19 21.72 20.53
CA ALA A 254 -11.23 20.44 21.22
C ALA A 254 -10.39 19.30 20.60
N LEU A 255 -9.61 19.54 19.53
CA LEU A 255 -8.88 18.48 18.83
C LEU A 255 -7.39 18.80 18.62
N ASP A 256 -6.74 19.39 19.61
CA ASP A 256 -5.27 19.59 19.59
C ASP A 256 -4.47 18.33 19.97
N ALA A 257 -5.13 17.23 20.33
CA ALA A 257 -4.45 16.01 20.80
C ALA A 257 -3.76 15.18 19.70
N LEU A 258 -4.18 15.29 18.43
CA LEU A 258 -3.57 14.59 17.28
C LEU A 258 -2.45 15.40 16.59
N ALA A 259 -2.26 16.66 17.00
CA ALA A 259 -1.48 17.65 16.25
C ALA A 259 -0.05 17.86 16.78
N ARG A 260 0.52 16.96 17.60
CA ARG A 260 1.84 17.18 18.23
C ARG A 260 3.05 17.14 17.28
N HIS A 261 2.86 16.86 15.99
CA HIS A 261 3.82 17.13 14.91
C HIS A 261 3.26 18.03 13.78
N ALA A 262 2.08 18.64 13.97
CA ALA A 262 1.33 19.33 12.92
C ALA A 262 1.80 20.77 12.60
N GLY A 263 2.74 21.32 13.36
CA GLY A 263 3.19 22.70 13.17
C GLY A 263 3.71 22.98 11.75
N SER A 264 4.25 21.97 11.09
CA SER A 264 4.87 22.09 9.77
C SER A 264 3.96 21.68 8.60
N LEU A 265 3.04 20.74 8.81
CA LEU A 265 2.02 20.37 7.82
C LEU A 265 0.97 21.50 7.67
N ALA A 266 0.67 22.22 8.77
CA ALA A 266 -0.27 23.33 8.77
C ALA A 266 0.18 24.52 7.89
N GLU A 267 1.48 24.74 7.70
CA GLU A 267 2.00 25.80 6.84
C GLU A 267 1.90 25.43 5.35
N LEU A 268 2.01 24.14 5.02
CA LEU A 268 1.90 23.61 3.66
C LEU A 268 0.46 23.73 3.10
N LEU A 269 -0.55 23.59 3.97
CA LEU A 269 -1.96 23.70 3.60
C LEU A 269 -2.46 25.16 3.43
N ARG A 270 -1.65 26.13 3.85
CA ARG A 270 -1.95 27.58 3.73
C ARG A 270 -1.43 28.19 2.43
N ARG A 271 -0.55 27.50 1.70
CA ARG A 271 -0.02 27.87 0.39
C ARG A 271 -0.77 27.13 -0.72
#